data_AF-A0A4Y2WND6-F1
#
_entry.id   AF-A0A4Y2WND6-F1
#
_cell.length_a   1.000
_cell.length_b   1.000
_cell.length_c   1.000
_cell.angle_alpha   90.00
_cell.angle_beta   90.00
_cell.angle_gamma   90.00
#
_symmetry.space_group_name_H-M   'P 1'
#
loop_
_entity.id
_entity.type
_entity.pdbx_description
1 polymer ?
#
loop_
_entity_poly.entity_id
_entity_poly.type
_entity_poly.pdbx_seq_one_letter_code
_entity_poly.pdbx_strand_id
1 'polypeptide(L)'
;MPKASQLSNEEVSKILHLKLLGKTVKEISKLINRSKSMIYRVLTRKTPYEPKLRSGRPRVTDIRSDRRIQRMASSQKMSIREITRAFRLRISKNTVHRRIIESVYMIHAKLARRSPPSMLHISKRLHWAHNSMSYEDKWMADLFSDEKNGTSMDQTGNIKFCYNL
;
A
#
# COMPACT_ATOMS: atom_id res chain seq x y z
N MET A 1 17.30 5.68 24.61
CA MET A 1 17.46 4.62 23.58
C MET A 1 17.88 3.32 24.26
N PRO A 2 17.48 2.14 23.78
CA PRO A 2 17.96 0.88 24.36
C PRO A 2 19.47 0.77 24.20
N LYS A 3 20.15 0.29 25.25
CA LYS A 3 21.62 0.20 25.33
C LYS A 3 22.22 -0.84 24.38
N ALA A 4 21.42 -1.79 23.88
CA ALA A 4 21.86 -2.87 23.02
C ALA A 4 20.77 -3.26 22.01
N SER A 5 21.19 -3.92 20.92
CA SER A 5 20.29 -4.51 19.93
C SER A 5 19.39 -5.59 20.53
N GLN A 6 18.22 -5.81 19.94
CA GLN A 6 17.36 -6.94 20.29
C GLN A 6 18.06 -8.26 19.93
N LEU A 7 17.71 -9.35 20.62
CA LEU A 7 18.22 -10.68 20.27
C LEU A 7 17.53 -11.15 18.99
N SER A 8 18.30 -11.78 18.11
CA SER A 8 17.74 -12.55 17.00
C SER A 8 17.17 -13.88 17.51
N ASN A 9 16.29 -14.49 16.71
CA ASN A 9 15.75 -15.81 17.05
C ASN A 9 16.86 -16.88 17.09
N GLU A 10 17.87 -16.76 16.23
CA GLU A 10 19.04 -17.67 16.24
C GLU A 10 19.85 -17.57 17.53
N GLU A 11 20.11 -16.35 18.02
CA GLU A 11 20.81 -16.14 19.28
C GLU A 11 20.02 -16.75 20.45
N VAL A 12 18.69 -16.62 20.43
CA VAL A 12 17.82 -17.24 21.43
C VAL A 12 17.90 -18.77 21.37
N SER A 13 17.85 -19.36 20.18
CA SER A 13 18.00 -20.81 20.02
C SER A 13 19.37 -21.29 20.54
N LYS A 14 20.45 -20.56 20.26
CA LYS A 14 21.79 -20.85 20.80
C LYS A 14 21.83 -20.78 22.33
N ILE A 15 21.17 -19.79 22.94
CA ILE A 15 21.06 -19.66 24.41
C ILE A 15 20.37 -20.90 25.00
N LEU A 16 19.23 -21.30 24.43
CA LEU A 16 18.44 -22.43 24.93
C LEU A 16 19.22 -23.75 24.76
N HIS A 17 19.86 -23.95 23.61
CA HIS A 17 20.67 -25.14 23.35
C HIS A 17 21.87 -25.24 24.28
N LEU A 18 22.63 -24.16 24.47
CA LEU A 18 23.77 -24.17 25.40
C LEU A 18 23.34 -24.38 26.85
N LYS A 19 22.14 -23.91 27.22
CA LYS A 19 21.57 -24.19 28.54
C LYS A 19 21.21 -25.67 28.70
N LEU A 20 20.67 -26.30 27.66
CA LEU A 20 20.38 -27.74 27.64
C LEU A 20 21.67 -28.58 27.78
N LEU A 21 22.76 -28.15 27.15
CA LEU A 21 24.09 -28.75 27.29
C LEU A 21 24.76 -28.52 28.67
N GLY A 22 24.05 -27.90 29.63
CA GLY A 22 24.54 -27.70 30.99
C GLY A 22 25.53 -26.53 31.15
N LYS A 23 25.76 -25.70 30.11
CA LYS A 23 26.66 -24.54 30.23
C LYS A 23 26.11 -23.50 31.21
N THR A 24 27.01 -22.87 31.94
CA THR A 24 26.67 -21.80 32.88
C THR A 24 26.33 -20.51 32.14
N VAL A 25 25.53 -19.63 32.76
CA VAL A 25 25.17 -18.32 32.15
C VAL A 25 26.41 -17.47 31.85
N LYS A 26 27.49 -17.62 32.64
CA LYS A 26 28.77 -16.94 32.41
C LYS A 26 29.45 -17.40 31.12
N GLU A 27 29.44 -18.72 30.85
CA GLU A 27 30.00 -19.27 29.61
C GLU A 27 29.15 -18.92 28.40
N ILE A 28 27.83 -19.02 28.52
CA ILE A 28 26.88 -18.61 27.46
C ILE A 28 27.09 -17.13 27.10
N SER A 29 27.28 -16.28 28.11
CA SER A 29 27.55 -14.84 27.93
C SER A 29 28.83 -14.59 27.15
N LYS A 30 29.89 -15.37 27.39
CA LYS A 30 31.16 -15.27 26.64
C LYS A 30 31.01 -15.78 25.20
N LEU A 31 30.33 -16.91 25.00
CA LEU A 31 30.16 -17.54 23.68
C LEU A 31 29.31 -16.70 22.73
N ILE A 32 28.21 -16.13 23.22
CA ILE A 32 27.26 -15.34 22.42
C ILE A 32 27.61 -13.84 22.46
N ASN A 33 28.57 -13.44 23.29
CA ASN A 33 28.99 -12.05 23.51
C ASN A 33 27.80 -11.13 23.87
N ARG A 34 26.93 -11.61 24.77
CA ARG A 34 25.74 -10.88 25.24
C ARG A 34 25.74 -10.78 26.75
N SER A 35 25.10 -9.72 27.28
CA SER A 35 25.04 -9.52 28.73
C SER A 35 24.29 -10.65 29.45
N LYS A 36 24.76 -11.01 30.65
CA LYS A 36 24.10 -12.01 31.50
C LYS A 36 22.62 -11.69 31.73
N SER A 37 22.28 -10.41 31.91
CA SER A 37 20.89 -9.97 32.11
C SER A 37 19.96 -10.34 30.94
N MET A 38 20.46 -10.23 29.70
CA MET A 38 19.69 -10.61 28.51
C MET A 38 19.48 -12.12 28.43
N ILE A 39 20.50 -12.89 28.80
CA ILE A 39 20.42 -14.36 28.84
C ILE A 39 19.42 -14.80 29.91
N TYR A 40 19.51 -14.25 31.12
CA TYR A 40 18.53 -14.53 32.17
C TYR A 40 17.11 -14.22 31.70
N ARG A 41 16.88 -13.07 31.03
CA ARG A 41 15.58 -12.70 30.48
C ARG A 41 15.04 -13.69 29.45
N VAL A 42 15.90 -14.38 28.70
CA VAL A 42 15.48 -15.45 27.77
C VAL A 42 15.13 -16.71 28.56
N LEU A 43 15.99 -17.11 29.49
CA LEU A 43 15.82 -18.36 30.26
C LEU A 43 14.64 -18.32 31.24
N THR A 44 14.28 -17.17 31.78
CA THR A 44 13.15 -17.02 32.71
C THR A 44 11.80 -16.86 32.02
N ARG A 45 11.76 -16.74 30.69
CA ARG A 45 10.51 -16.61 29.95
C ARG A 45 9.82 -17.97 29.87
N LYS A 46 8.51 -17.98 30.17
CA LYS A 46 7.63 -19.15 29.98
C LYS A 46 7.05 -19.23 28.57
N THR A 47 7.07 -18.14 27.82
CA THR A 47 6.49 -18.02 26.48
C THR A 47 7.60 -17.98 25.41
N PRO A 48 7.30 -18.39 24.16
CA PRO A 48 8.22 -18.25 23.04
C PRO A 48 8.79 -16.83 22.91
N TYR A 49 10.02 -16.72 22.44
CA TYR A 49 10.63 -15.42 22.21
C TYR A 49 10.06 -14.79 20.95
N GLU A 50 9.26 -13.75 21.15
CA GLU A 50 8.87 -12.85 20.08
C GLU A 50 9.45 -11.45 20.35
N PRO A 51 10.30 -10.92 19.44
CA PRO A 51 10.78 -9.57 19.57
C PRO A 51 9.60 -8.61 19.39
N LYS A 52 9.26 -7.88 20.46
CA LYS A 52 8.21 -6.87 20.38
C LYS A 52 8.60 -5.80 19.37
N LEU A 53 7.70 -5.56 18.40
CA LEU A 53 7.80 -4.43 17.49
C LEU A 53 7.72 -3.14 18.30
N ARG A 54 8.53 -2.16 17.90
CA ARG A 54 8.45 -0.82 18.50
C ARG A 54 7.19 -0.15 17.99
N SER A 55 6.38 0.40 18.89
CA SER A 55 5.17 1.16 18.56
C SER A 55 5.43 2.39 17.69
N GLY A 56 6.68 2.87 17.65
CA GLY A 56 7.08 4.03 16.88
C GLY A 56 6.53 5.33 17.46
N ARG A 57 6.75 6.44 16.74
CA ARG A 57 6.20 7.74 17.11
C ARG A 57 4.69 7.75 16.83
N PRO A 58 3.85 8.27 17.75
CA PRO A 58 2.43 8.41 17.49
C PRO A 58 2.16 9.26 16.25
N ARG A 59 1.06 8.96 15.57
CA ARG A 59 0.63 9.71 14.38
C ARG A 59 0.20 11.11 14.77
N VAL A 60 0.48 12.07 13.91
CA VAL A 60 0.00 13.46 14.05
C VAL A 60 -1.49 13.55 13.72
N THR A 61 -1.99 12.65 12.87
CA THR A 61 -3.39 12.61 12.45
C THR A 61 -4.18 11.60 13.27
N ASP A 62 -5.45 11.93 13.52
CA ASP A 62 -6.43 11.04 14.12
C ASP A 62 -7.25 10.31 13.05
N ILE A 63 -8.02 9.32 13.48
CA ILE A 63 -8.84 8.51 12.56
C ILE A 63 -9.87 9.39 11.82
N ARG A 64 -10.41 10.44 12.45
CA ARG A 64 -11.39 11.34 11.81
C ARG A 64 -10.76 12.22 10.74
N SER A 65 -9.59 12.79 10.99
CA SER A 65 -8.85 13.57 10.01
C SER A 65 -8.40 12.71 8.84
N ASP A 66 -7.97 11.47 9.07
CA ASP A 66 -7.62 10.53 8.00
C ASP A 66 -8.83 10.28 7.06
N ARG A 67 -10.01 10.02 7.62
CA ARG A 67 -11.26 9.88 6.83
C ARG A 67 -11.62 11.17 6.09
N ARG A 68 -11.41 12.33 6.72
CA ARG A 68 -11.67 13.63 6.08
C ARG A 68 -10.73 13.85 4.90
N ILE A 69 -9.44 13.54 5.05
CA ILE A 69 -8.45 13.60 3.97
C ILE A 69 -8.90 12.72 2.79
N GLN A 70 -9.29 11.48 3.08
CA GLN A 70 -9.76 10.54 2.06
C GLN A 70 -11.00 11.07 1.32
N ARG A 71 -11.99 11.61 2.04
CA ARG A 71 -13.21 12.20 1.44
C ARG A 71 -12.93 13.42 0.57
N MET A 72 -12.01 14.28 1.00
CA MET A 72 -11.64 15.48 0.24
C MET A 72 -10.89 15.10 -1.04
N ALA A 73 -10.03 14.09 -0.97
CA ALA A 73 -9.38 13.54 -2.16
C ALA A 73 -10.39 12.86 -3.10
N SER A 74 -11.39 12.16 -2.56
CA SER A 74 -12.35 11.36 -3.34
C SER A 74 -13.54 12.10 -3.88
N SER A 75 -14.49 12.41 -3.01
CA SER A 75 -15.76 13.02 -3.40
C SER A 75 -15.54 14.41 -3.95
N GLN A 76 -14.63 15.17 -3.33
CA GLN A 76 -14.38 16.57 -3.71
C GLN A 76 -13.27 16.72 -4.75
N LYS A 77 -12.53 15.65 -5.07
CA LYS A 77 -11.43 15.64 -6.05
C LYS A 77 -10.37 16.72 -5.80
N MET A 78 -10.15 17.07 -4.53
CA MET A 78 -9.19 18.10 -4.15
C MET A 78 -7.74 17.59 -4.29
N SER A 79 -6.86 18.47 -4.73
CA SER A 79 -5.42 18.20 -4.76
C SER A 79 -4.81 18.16 -3.35
N ILE A 80 -3.66 17.51 -3.22
CA ILE A 80 -2.91 17.43 -1.95
C ILE A 80 -2.66 18.83 -1.37
N ARG A 81 -2.33 19.82 -2.22
CA ARG A 81 -2.09 21.20 -1.79
C ARG A 81 -3.35 21.84 -1.22
N GLU A 82 -4.49 21.65 -1.86
CA GLU A 82 -5.77 22.19 -1.39
C GLU A 82 -6.22 21.53 -0.09
N ILE A 83 -6.04 20.21 0.04
CA ILE A 83 -6.31 19.48 1.29
C ILE A 83 -5.42 20.03 2.41
N THR A 84 -4.10 20.16 2.18
CA THR A 84 -3.18 20.74 3.18
C THR A 84 -3.60 22.16 3.58
N ARG A 85 -4.05 23.00 2.64
CA ARG A 85 -4.58 24.34 2.94
C ARG A 85 -5.86 24.26 3.80
N ALA A 86 -6.76 23.32 3.51
CA ALA A 86 -7.99 23.14 4.28
C ALA A 86 -7.75 22.68 5.74
N PHE A 87 -6.64 21.98 5.99
CA PHE A 87 -6.16 21.65 7.33
C PHE A 87 -5.30 22.77 7.97
N ARG A 88 -5.31 23.99 7.40
CA ARG A 88 -4.60 25.18 7.92
C ARG A 88 -3.13 24.90 8.24
N LEU A 89 -2.45 24.12 7.39
CA LEU A 89 -1.03 23.77 7.54
C LEU A 89 -0.66 22.98 8.82
N ARG A 90 -1.64 22.55 9.62
CA ARG A 90 -1.40 21.67 10.79
C ARG A 90 -0.76 20.33 10.37
N ILE A 91 -0.97 19.93 9.12
CA ILE A 91 -0.53 18.66 8.55
C ILE A 91 0.31 18.95 7.31
N SER A 92 1.48 18.32 7.19
CA SER A 92 2.34 18.49 6.02
C SER A 92 1.76 17.83 4.77
N LYS A 93 2.18 18.30 3.58
CA LYS A 93 1.81 17.69 2.29
C LYS A 93 2.17 16.20 2.22
N ASN A 94 3.34 15.82 2.75
CA ASN A 94 3.80 14.44 2.77
C ASN A 94 2.93 13.56 3.68
N THR A 95 2.45 14.12 4.79
CA THR A 95 1.52 13.40 5.67
C THR A 95 0.19 13.14 4.96
N VAL A 96 -0.37 14.14 4.28
CA VAL A 96 -1.60 14.00 3.47
C VAL A 96 -1.39 12.95 2.37
N HIS A 97 -0.31 13.06 1.61
CA HIS A 97 0.03 12.10 0.55
C HIS A 97 0.11 10.66 1.08
N ARG A 98 0.81 10.47 2.19
CA ARG A 98 0.92 9.16 2.85
C ARG A 98 -0.43 8.63 3.32
N ARG A 99 -1.34 9.46 3.85
CA ARG A 99 -2.68 9.03 4.26
C ARG A 99 -3.53 8.57 3.08
N ILE A 100 -3.32 9.18 1.91
CA ILE A 100 -4.00 8.80 0.67
C ILE A 100 -3.46 7.45 0.17
N ILE A 101 -2.13 7.27 0.12
CA ILE A 101 -1.51 6.01 -0.34
C ILE A 101 -1.80 4.83 0.61
N GLU A 102 -1.75 5.05 1.93
CA GLU A 102 -2.04 3.99 2.91
C GLU A 102 -3.53 3.60 2.94
N SER A 103 -4.39 4.31 2.21
CA SER A 103 -5.81 3.97 2.21
C SER A 103 -6.09 2.77 1.30
N VAL A 104 -6.76 1.77 1.85
CA VAL A 104 -7.17 0.56 1.10
C VAL A 104 -8.14 0.90 -0.03
N TYR A 105 -8.92 1.98 0.14
CA TYR A 105 -9.98 2.37 -0.78
C TYR A 105 -9.50 3.18 -2.00
N MET A 106 -8.23 3.60 -2.05
CA MET A 106 -7.72 4.45 -3.12
C MET A 106 -6.58 3.78 -3.86
N ILE A 107 -6.84 3.37 -5.10
CA ILE A 107 -5.79 2.82 -5.97
C ILE A 107 -5.19 3.95 -6.79
N HIS A 108 -3.87 4.09 -6.70
CA HIS A 108 -3.14 4.97 -7.58
C HIS A 108 -2.93 4.28 -8.94
N ALA A 109 -3.82 4.56 -9.90
CA ALA A 109 -3.73 4.01 -11.25
C ALA A 109 -3.54 5.11 -12.29
N LYS A 110 -2.56 4.95 -13.18
CA LYS A 110 -2.47 5.74 -14.40
C LYS A 110 -3.56 5.27 -15.36
N LEU A 111 -4.56 6.12 -15.63
CA LEU A 111 -5.54 5.83 -16.67
C LEU A 111 -4.93 6.03 -18.06
N ALA A 112 -5.20 5.10 -18.97
CA ALA A 112 -4.92 5.29 -20.39
C ALA A 112 -5.63 6.56 -20.89
N ARG A 113 -4.93 7.36 -21.71
CA ARG A 113 -5.51 8.53 -22.35
C ARG A 113 -6.59 8.07 -23.34
N ARG A 114 -7.85 8.35 -23.00
CA ARG A 114 -9.00 8.17 -23.89
C ARG A 114 -9.76 9.49 -23.95
N SER A 115 -10.12 9.92 -25.15
CA SER A 115 -11.05 11.04 -25.33
C SER A 115 -12.42 10.64 -24.77
N PRO A 116 -13.01 11.43 -23.86
CA PRO A 116 -14.37 11.15 -23.39
C PRO A 116 -15.33 11.15 -24.58
N PRO A 117 -16.14 10.10 -24.79
CA PRO A 117 -17.16 10.14 -25.82
C PRO A 117 -18.21 11.20 -25.49
N SER A 118 -18.76 11.87 -26.51
CA SER A 118 -19.90 12.77 -26.33
C SER A 118 -21.16 11.94 -26.00
N MET A 119 -22.17 12.57 -25.41
CA MET A 119 -23.45 11.92 -25.13
C MET A 119 -24.07 11.29 -26.40
N LEU A 120 -23.98 11.98 -27.54
CA LEU A 120 -24.44 11.46 -28.83
C LEU A 120 -23.68 10.19 -29.25
N HIS A 121 -22.35 10.15 -29.08
CA HIS A 121 -21.55 8.96 -29.36
C HIS A 121 -21.95 7.79 -28.44
N ILE A 122 -22.20 8.06 -27.16
CA ILE A 122 -22.63 7.04 -26.20
C ILE A 122 -23.98 6.43 -26.65
N SER A 123 -24.98 7.27 -26.95
CA SER A 123 -26.29 6.81 -27.39
C SER A 123 -26.24 5.99 -28.68
N LYS A 124 -25.49 6.44 -29.70
CA LYS A 124 -25.35 5.70 -30.97
C LYS A 124 -24.66 4.35 -30.79
N ARG A 125 -23.58 4.31 -29.99
CA ARG A 125 -22.85 3.06 -29.70
C ARG A 125 -23.70 2.07 -28.92
N LEU A 126 -24.46 2.54 -27.93
CA LEU A 126 -25.37 1.69 -27.16
C LEU A 126 -26.50 1.14 -28.04
N HIS A 127 -27.10 1.99 -28.89
CA HIS A 127 -28.14 1.56 -29.81
C HIS A 127 -27.62 0.51 -30.81
N TRP A 128 -26.44 0.73 -31.39
CA TRP A 128 -25.79 -0.25 -32.25
C TRP A 128 -25.53 -1.57 -31.50
N ALA A 129 -24.91 -1.53 -30.32
CA ALA A 129 -24.62 -2.72 -29.53
C ALA A 129 -25.89 -3.53 -29.19
N HIS A 130 -26.99 -2.84 -28.84
CA HIS A 130 -28.26 -3.49 -28.55
C HIS A 130 -28.83 -4.23 -29.76
N ASN A 131 -28.77 -3.62 -30.95
CA ASN A 131 -29.27 -4.22 -32.19
C ASN A 131 -28.34 -5.34 -32.71
N SER A 132 -27.04 -5.23 -32.45
CA SER A 132 -26.02 -6.17 -32.89
C SER A 132 -25.89 -7.41 -31.99
N MET A 133 -26.30 -7.35 -30.71
CA MET A 133 -26.30 -8.52 -29.82
C MET A 133 -27.24 -9.64 -30.28
N SER A 134 -28.37 -9.31 -30.91
CA SER A 134 -29.34 -10.29 -31.44
C SER A 134 -29.01 -10.79 -32.85
N TYR A 135 -27.79 -10.52 -33.33
CA TYR A 135 -27.39 -10.67 -34.74
C TYR A 135 -26.52 -11.92 -34.98
N GLU A 136 -26.76 -12.99 -34.22
CA GLU A 136 -25.90 -14.18 -34.06
C GLU A 136 -25.48 -14.83 -35.40
N ASP A 137 -26.40 -15.38 -36.18
CA ASP A 137 -26.09 -16.08 -37.44
C ASP A 137 -25.54 -15.18 -38.55
N LYS A 138 -25.76 -13.87 -38.43
CA LYS A 138 -25.41 -12.88 -39.47
C LYS A 138 -23.98 -12.40 -39.38
N TRP A 139 -23.33 -12.52 -38.22
CA TRP A 139 -21.90 -12.21 -38.07
C TRP A 139 -21.00 -13.05 -38.97
N MET A 140 -21.43 -14.26 -39.34
CA MET A 140 -20.65 -15.18 -40.18
C MET A 140 -20.49 -14.69 -41.62
N ALA A 141 -21.34 -13.75 -42.07
CA ALA A 141 -21.26 -13.15 -43.40
C ALA A 141 -20.54 -11.79 -43.41
N ASP A 142 -20.21 -11.24 -42.25
CA ASP A 142 -19.67 -9.89 -42.12
C ASP A 142 -18.13 -9.90 -42.10
N LEU A 143 -17.53 -9.13 -43.01
CA LEU A 143 -16.09 -8.90 -43.06
C LEU A 143 -15.77 -7.47 -42.62
N PHE A 144 -14.96 -7.32 -41.56
CA PHE A 144 -14.51 -6.02 -41.07
C PHE A 144 -13.14 -5.65 -41.63
N SER A 145 -13.01 -4.43 -42.12
CA SER A 145 -11.73 -3.79 -42.46
C SER A 145 -11.61 -2.44 -41.74
N ASP A 146 -10.38 -2.05 -41.40
CA ASP A 146 -10.05 -0.75 -40.83
C ASP A 146 -8.67 -0.32 -41.34
N GLU A 147 -8.46 0.97 -41.52
CA GLU A 147 -7.19 1.53 -41.97
C GLU A 147 -6.40 2.05 -40.77
N LYS A 148 -5.20 1.50 -40.55
CA LYS A 148 -4.31 1.93 -39.46
C LYS A 148 -3.10 2.69 -39.99
N ASN A 149 -2.98 3.95 -39.59
CA ASN A 149 -1.84 4.79 -39.93
C ASN A 149 -0.66 4.44 -39.01
N GLY A 150 0.44 3.91 -39.55
CA GLY A 150 1.56 3.31 -38.81
C GLY A 150 2.44 4.28 -38.02
N THR A 151 1.94 4.83 -36.91
CA THR A 151 2.74 5.70 -36.02
C THR A 151 2.98 5.04 -34.65
N SER A 152 4.26 5.02 -34.23
CA SER A 152 4.76 4.60 -32.90
C SER A 152 4.15 5.44 -31.77
N MET A 153 3.64 4.80 -30.71
CA MET A 153 2.99 5.49 -29.58
C MET A 153 3.99 5.88 -28.48
N ASP A 154 4.27 7.18 -28.32
CA ASP A 154 4.93 7.73 -27.13
C ASP A 154 3.98 7.79 -25.92
N GLN A 155 4.31 7.02 -24.88
CA GLN A 155 3.57 6.96 -23.63
C GLN A 155 4.04 8.00 -22.61
N THR A 156 3.62 9.25 -22.75
CA THR A 156 3.83 10.26 -21.68
C THR A 156 2.51 10.59 -20.97
N GLY A 157 1.97 9.64 -20.19
CA GLY A 157 0.71 9.81 -19.47
C GLY A 157 0.82 10.69 -18.21
N ASN A 158 -0.02 11.74 -18.13
CA ASN A 158 -0.24 12.52 -16.91
C ASN A 158 -0.98 11.69 -15.85
N ILE A 159 -0.53 11.80 -14.60
CA ILE A 159 -1.04 11.06 -13.44
C ILE A 159 -2.37 11.67 -12.96
N LYS A 160 -3.43 10.86 -12.85
CA LYS A 160 -4.71 11.22 -12.21
C LYS A 160 -5.13 10.12 -11.23
N PHE A 161 -5.78 10.49 -10.12
CA PHE A 161 -6.27 9.58 -9.08
C PHE A 161 -7.67 9.04 -9.44
N CYS A 162 -7.91 7.73 -9.27
CA CYS A 162 -9.18 7.07 -9.58
C CYS A 162 -9.63 6.10 -8.48
N TYR A 163 -10.92 5.77 -8.46
CA TYR A 163 -11.59 4.91 -7.47
C TYR A 163 -12.15 3.66 -8.16
N ASN A 164 -12.16 2.52 -7.46
CA ASN A 164 -13.02 1.39 -7.82
C ASN A 164 -14.33 1.51 -7.03
N LEU A 165 -15.45 1.40 -7.73
CA LEU A 165 -16.77 1.12 -7.16
C LEU A 165 -16.90 -0.38 -6.94
#